data_AF-A0A7S1G4C8-F1
#
_entry.id   AF-A0A7S1G4C8-F1
#
_cell.length_a   1.000
_cell.length_b   1.000
_cell.length_c   1.000
_cell.angle_alpha   90.00
_cell.angle_beta   90.00
_cell.angle_gamma   90.00
#
_symmetry.space_group_name_H-M   'P 1'
#
loop_
_entity.id
_entity.type
_entity.pdbx_description
1 polymer ?
#
loop_
_entity_poly.entity_id
_entity_poly.type
_entity_poly.pdbx_seq_one_letter_code
_entity_poly.pdbx_strand_id
1 'polypeptide(L)'
;RPNKTAAARRSTACVQRTKLDGEYTTMFGETIPEVEIVWEQWGDASLPPERTVVIFPSFSHPPHAAHHIDDPSPGWWEPMIGPGKYIDTNKWRVVCPAILGSAWGATCPLSVDPRTGKPYRATFPQITPADQARCHAAL
;
A
#
# COMPACT_ATOMS: atom_id res chain seq x y z
N ARG A 1 -20.22 28.10 19.15
CA ARG A 1 -19.16 27.10 19.47
C ARG A 1 -19.17 26.06 18.36
N PRO A 2 -18.23 26.03 17.42
CA PRO A 2 -18.18 24.95 16.45
C PRO A 2 -17.46 23.72 17.04
N ASN A 3 -17.97 22.57 16.63
CA ASN A 3 -17.69 21.23 17.09
C ASN A 3 -16.27 20.79 16.69
N LYS A 4 -15.53 20.17 17.61
CA LYS A 4 -14.21 19.60 17.35
C LYS A 4 -14.36 18.41 16.41
N THR A 5 -13.87 18.55 15.19
CA THR A 5 -13.68 17.45 14.24
C THR A 5 -12.79 16.40 14.90
N ALA A 6 -13.26 15.15 14.95
CA ALA A 6 -12.46 14.01 15.37
C ALA A 6 -11.28 13.89 14.40
N ALA A 7 -10.08 14.26 14.84
CA ALA A 7 -8.86 13.91 14.13
C ALA A 7 -8.75 12.39 14.15
N ALA A 8 -8.99 11.75 13.00
CA ALA A 8 -8.75 10.34 12.82
C ALA A 8 -7.31 10.07 13.28
N ARG A 9 -7.19 9.23 14.31
CA ARG A 9 -5.92 8.89 14.94
C ARG A 9 -5.11 8.11 13.91
N ARG A 10 -4.26 8.80 13.13
CA ARG A 10 -3.42 8.19 12.10
C ARG A 10 -2.49 7.21 12.81
N SER A 11 -2.63 5.93 12.49
CA SER A 11 -1.81 4.86 13.04
C SER A 11 -0.34 5.16 12.77
N THR A 12 0.50 5.00 13.79
CA THR A 12 1.96 5.18 13.70
C THR A 12 2.69 3.89 13.34
N ALA A 13 1.97 2.76 13.18
CA ALA A 13 2.62 1.50 12.84
C ALA A 13 3.33 1.61 11.48
N CYS A 14 4.45 0.92 11.35
CA CYS A 14 5.22 0.94 10.11
C CYS A 14 4.49 0.16 9.02
N VAL A 15 3.78 -0.92 9.38
CA VAL A 15 2.94 -1.71 8.47
C VAL A 15 1.47 -1.31 8.64
N GLN A 16 0.79 -1.04 7.52
CA GLN A 16 -0.62 -0.65 7.48
C GLN A 16 -1.38 -1.52 6.48
N ARG A 17 -2.69 -1.65 6.71
CA ARG A 17 -3.63 -2.28 5.78
C ARG A 17 -4.77 -1.31 5.50
N THR A 18 -4.96 -0.97 4.24
CA THR A 18 -6.04 -0.09 3.81
C THR A 18 -6.96 -0.86 2.88
N LYS A 19 -8.26 -0.88 3.19
CA LYS A 19 -9.29 -1.27 2.24
C LYS A 19 -9.76 -0.03 1.50
N LEU A 20 -9.90 -0.14 0.17
CA LEU A 20 -10.49 0.92 -0.64
C LEU A 20 -12.00 0.95 -0.37
N ASP A 21 -12.56 2.15 -0.40
CA ASP A 21 -14.00 2.36 -0.25
C ASP A 21 -14.73 1.96 -1.54
N GLY A 22 -15.70 1.05 -1.40
CA GLY A 22 -16.55 0.60 -2.49
C GLY A 22 -15.90 -0.42 -3.42
N GLU A 23 -16.63 -0.76 -4.49
CA GLU A 23 -16.20 -1.73 -5.48
C GLU A 23 -15.19 -1.10 -6.46
N TYR A 24 -14.12 -1.84 -6.77
CA TYR A 24 -13.09 -1.39 -7.70
C TYR A 24 -13.38 -1.90 -9.12
N THR A 25 -13.72 -0.99 -10.03
CA THR A 25 -13.92 -1.31 -11.46
C THR A 25 -12.61 -1.19 -12.24
N THR A 26 -12.19 -2.27 -12.88
CA THR A 26 -10.98 -2.31 -13.71
C THR A 26 -11.18 -1.56 -15.04
N MET A 27 -10.09 -1.28 -15.75
CA MET A 27 -10.13 -0.68 -17.08
C MET A 27 -10.92 -1.50 -18.10
N PHE A 28 -11.09 -2.80 -17.89
CA PHE A 28 -11.88 -3.69 -18.74
C PHE A 28 -13.33 -3.86 -18.28
N GLY A 29 -13.76 -3.14 -17.24
CA GLY A 29 -15.15 -3.11 -16.77
C GLY A 29 -15.53 -4.24 -15.81
N GLU A 30 -14.61 -5.17 -15.52
CA GLU A 30 -14.78 -6.15 -14.46
C GLU A 30 -14.61 -5.51 -13.08
N THR A 31 -15.09 -6.17 -12.03
CA THR A 31 -15.13 -5.59 -10.69
C THR A 31 -14.53 -6.49 -9.63
N ILE A 32 -13.81 -5.85 -8.71
CA ILE A 32 -13.25 -6.44 -7.49
C ILE A 32 -14.01 -5.84 -6.30
N PRO A 33 -14.89 -6.62 -5.62
CA PRO A 33 -15.76 -6.12 -4.56
C PRO A 33 -15.03 -5.47 -3.39
N GLU A 34 -13.88 -6.03 -3.00
CA GLU A 34 -13.05 -5.49 -1.92
C GLU A 34 -11.58 -5.50 -2.34
N VAL A 35 -10.98 -4.33 -2.41
CA VAL A 35 -9.54 -4.17 -2.60
C VAL A 35 -8.90 -3.80 -1.27
N GLU A 36 -7.92 -4.58 -0.84
CA GLU A 36 -7.07 -4.30 0.30
C GLU A 36 -5.63 -4.21 -0.18
N ILE A 37 -4.90 -3.21 0.33
CA ILE A 37 -3.47 -3.01 0.08
C ILE A 37 -2.75 -2.93 1.43
N VAL A 38 -1.80 -3.83 1.64
CA VAL A 38 -0.76 -3.67 2.66
C VAL A 38 0.27 -2.67 2.16
N TRP A 39 0.70 -1.76 3.02
CA TRP A 39 1.77 -0.82 2.73
C TRP A 39 2.63 -0.56 3.95
N GLU A 40 3.88 -0.20 3.71
CA GLU A 40 4.85 0.14 4.74
C GLU A 40 5.27 1.60 4.66
N GLN A 41 5.71 2.15 5.79
CA GLN A 41 6.24 3.51 5.85
C GLN A 41 7.47 3.67 6.74
N TRP A 42 8.29 4.65 6.37
CA TRP A 42 9.47 5.09 7.10
C TRP A 42 9.49 6.62 7.24
N GLY A 43 10.16 7.09 8.29
CA GLY A 43 10.23 8.52 8.61
C GLY A 43 9.03 8.99 9.42
N ASP A 44 8.87 10.32 9.51
CA ASP A 44 7.86 10.94 10.36
C ASP A 44 6.50 11.07 9.64
N ALA A 45 5.50 10.33 10.14
CA ALA A 45 4.14 10.34 9.60
C ALA A 45 3.37 11.65 9.85
N SER A 46 3.89 12.54 10.70
CA SER A 46 3.32 13.87 10.96
C SER A 46 3.75 14.92 9.93
N LEU A 47 4.71 14.60 9.07
CA LEU A 47 5.14 15.48 7.98
C LEU A 47 3.97 15.79 7.02
N PRO A 48 3.95 17.00 6.43
CA PRO A 48 2.90 17.39 5.51
C PRO A 48 2.95 16.54 4.21
N PRO A 49 1.84 16.39 3.47
CA PRO A 49 1.75 15.49 2.32
C PRO A 49 2.83 15.72 1.24
N GLU A 50 3.25 16.96 1.03
CA GLU A 50 4.28 17.34 0.05
C GLU A 50 5.68 16.81 0.42
N ARG A 51 5.86 16.35 1.66
CA ARG A 51 7.05 15.66 2.17
C ARG A 51 6.94 14.13 2.07
N THR A 52 6.03 13.62 1.24
CA THR A 52 5.85 12.18 1.03
C THR A 52 6.49 11.72 -0.27
N VAL A 53 7.32 10.69 -0.19
CA VAL A 53 7.84 9.93 -1.33
C VAL A 53 7.13 8.58 -1.38
N VAL A 54 6.51 8.27 -2.52
CA VAL A 54 5.88 6.97 -2.76
C VAL A 54 6.79 6.13 -3.64
N ILE A 55 7.12 4.93 -3.19
CA ILE A 55 7.96 3.97 -3.92
C ILE A 55 7.08 2.81 -4.34
N PHE A 56 7.01 2.55 -5.65
CA PHE A 56 6.32 1.38 -6.17
C PHE A 56 7.33 0.24 -6.33
N PRO A 57 7.16 -0.90 -5.62
CA PRO A 57 8.02 -2.05 -5.81
C PRO A 57 7.78 -2.68 -7.18
N SER A 58 8.76 -3.47 -7.64
CA SER A 58 8.48 -4.43 -8.72
C SER A 58 7.46 -5.47 -8.24
N PHE A 59 6.71 -6.07 -9.15
CA PHE A 59 5.66 -7.05 -8.84
C PHE A 59 6.14 -8.25 -8.01
N SER A 60 7.44 -8.58 -8.12
CA SER A 60 8.07 -9.68 -7.38
C SER A 60 8.50 -9.31 -5.96
N HIS A 61 8.43 -8.04 -5.55
CA HIS A 61 8.89 -7.59 -4.25
C HIS A 61 7.74 -7.20 -3.32
N PRO A 62 7.89 -7.44 -2.01
CA PRO A 62 6.95 -6.97 -1.01
C PRO A 62 7.04 -5.46 -0.80
N PRO A 63 6.06 -4.85 -0.08
CA PRO A 63 6.17 -3.46 0.36
C PRO A 63 7.41 -3.19 1.23
N HIS A 64 8.00 -4.23 1.84
CA HIS A 64 9.18 -4.15 2.71
C HIS A 64 10.47 -3.74 2.00
N ALA A 65 10.64 -2.44 1.76
CA ALA A 65 11.77 -1.87 1.02
C ALA A 65 13.01 -1.64 1.90
N ALA A 66 12.83 -1.41 3.20
CA ALA A 66 13.90 -1.30 4.19
C ALA A 66 13.40 -1.71 5.58
N HIS A 67 14.32 -2.05 6.49
CA HIS A 67 13.97 -2.37 7.87
C HIS A 67 13.30 -1.19 8.60
N HIS A 68 12.48 -1.51 9.60
CA HIS A 68 11.88 -0.54 10.51
C HIS A 68 11.65 -1.14 11.90
N ILE A 69 11.11 -0.38 12.86
CA ILE A 69 11.00 -0.84 14.26
C ILE A 69 10.11 -2.09 14.42
N ASP A 70 9.06 -2.22 13.61
CA ASP A 70 8.16 -3.39 13.66
C ASP A 70 8.74 -4.63 12.94
N ASP A 71 9.73 -4.47 12.06
CA ASP A 71 10.39 -5.54 11.30
C ASP A 71 11.85 -5.14 11.02
N PRO A 72 12.81 -5.65 11.82
CA PRO A 72 14.22 -5.31 11.70
C PRO A 72 14.94 -6.09 10.58
N SER A 73 14.26 -6.98 9.85
CA SER A 73 14.88 -7.70 8.74
C SER A 73 15.24 -6.73 7.60
N PRO A 74 16.31 -7.00 6.81
CA PRO A 74 16.69 -6.11 5.73
C PRO A 74 15.67 -6.14 4.59
N GLY A 75 15.25 -4.97 4.12
CA GLY A 75 14.36 -4.85 2.97
C GLY A 75 15.07 -5.05 1.63
N TRP A 76 14.30 -5.20 0.56
CA TRP A 76 14.86 -5.46 -0.78
C TRP A 76 15.63 -4.26 -1.36
N TRP A 77 15.44 -3.05 -0.82
CA TRP A 77 16.17 -1.83 -1.19
C TRP A 77 16.90 -1.17 -0.02
N GLU A 78 17.32 -1.99 0.94
CA GLU A 78 17.89 -1.57 2.23
C GLU A 78 18.92 -0.43 2.14
N PRO A 79 19.94 -0.45 1.25
CA PRO A 79 20.95 0.62 1.21
C PRO A 79 20.42 1.99 0.77
N MET A 80 19.23 2.05 0.15
CA MET A 80 18.69 3.28 -0.43
C MET A 80 17.84 4.08 0.54
N ILE A 81 17.10 3.42 1.44
CA ILE A 81 16.06 4.04 2.27
C ILE A 81 16.46 3.99 3.74
N GLY A 82 16.41 5.14 4.42
CA GLY A 82 16.65 5.24 5.87
C GLY A 82 17.34 6.54 6.29
N PRO A 83 17.63 6.69 7.60
CA PRO A 83 18.20 7.92 8.14
C PRO A 83 19.56 8.25 7.50
N GLY A 84 19.65 9.40 6.81
CA GLY A 84 20.87 9.87 6.15
C GLY A 84 21.27 9.12 4.86
N LYS A 85 20.44 8.19 4.37
CA LYS A 85 20.65 7.49 3.08
C LYS A 85 20.16 8.32 1.89
N TYR A 86 20.25 7.78 0.68
CA TYR A 86 19.84 8.44 -0.56
C TYR A 86 18.37 8.90 -0.53
N ILE A 87 17.49 8.05 -0.01
CA ILE A 87 16.12 8.40 0.33
C ILE A 87 16.07 8.58 1.85
N ASP A 88 16.36 9.81 2.27
CA ASP A 88 16.59 10.18 3.66
C ASP A 88 15.29 10.28 4.46
N THR A 89 15.03 9.30 5.32
CA THR A 89 13.81 9.23 6.14
C THR A 89 13.81 10.22 7.32
N ASN A 90 14.91 10.94 7.56
CA ASN A 90 14.90 12.10 8.47
C ASN A 90 14.24 13.33 7.82
N LYS A 91 14.10 13.35 6.49
CA LYS A 91 13.60 14.51 5.72
C LYS A 91 12.27 14.24 5.03
N TRP A 92 11.99 12.98 4.71
CA TRP A 92 10.84 12.54 3.95
C TRP A 92 10.08 11.45 4.71
N ARG A 93 8.76 11.49 4.60
CA ARG A 93 7.92 10.33 4.86
C ARG A 93 7.99 9.45 3.61
N VAL A 94 8.41 8.21 3.75
CA VAL A 94 8.51 7.26 2.63
C VAL A 94 7.40 6.23 2.79
N VAL A 95 6.67 5.94 1.71
CA VAL A 95 5.59 4.95 1.69
C VAL A 95 5.82 3.97 0.55
N CYS A 96 5.66 2.67 0.82
CA CYS A 96 5.79 1.61 -0.18
C CYS A 96 4.57 0.67 -0.09
N PRO A 97 3.63 0.72 -1.05
CA PRO A 97 2.49 -0.19 -1.09
C PRO A 97 2.81 -1.49 -1.84
N ALA A 98 2.18 -2.59 -1.42
CA ALA A 98 2.08 -3.79 -2.24
C ALA A 98 1.26 -3.46 -3.49
N ILE A 99 1.66 -3.98 -4.66
CA ILE A 99 0.98 -3.68 -5.92
C ILE A 99 -0.29 -4.50 -6.06
N LEU A 100 -1.40 -3.89 -6.51
CA LEU A 100 -2.65 -4.62 -6.82
C LEU A 100 -2.35 -5.82 -7.76
N GLY A 101 -2.84 -7.00 -7.37
CA GLY A 101 -2.58 -8.26 -8.06
C GLY A 101 -1.36 -9.04 -7.55
N SER A 102 -0.49 -8.42 -6.75
CA SER A 102 0.70 -9.11 -6.19
C SER A 102 0.37 -9.96 -4.97
N ALA A 103 1.12 -11.04 -4.76
CA ALA A 103 0.92 -11.96 -3.63
C ALA A 103 1.51 -11.46 -2.29
N TRP A 104 1.95 -10.20 -2.22
CA TRP A 104 2.66 -9.62 -1.07
C TRP A 104 1.78 -8.77 -0.16
N GLY A 105 0.51 -9.13 -0.03
CA GLY A 105 -0.44 -8.43 0.85
C GLY A 105 -1.37 -7.44 0.14
N ALA A 106 -1.40 -7.44 -1.20
CA ALA A 106 -2.46 -6.79 -1.96
C ALA A 106 -3.55 -7.80 -2.33
N THR A 107 -4.77 -7.31 -2.62
CA THR A 107 -5.80 -8.14 -3.25
C THR A 107 -5.26 -8.69 -4.57
N CYS A 108 -5.31 -10.02 -4.72
CA CYS A 108 -4.68 -10.74 -5.80
C CYS A 108 -5.47 -12.03 -6.14
N PRO A 109 -5.04 -12.82 -7.15
CA PRO A 109 -5.70 -14.08 -7.47
C PRO A 109 -5.77 -15.09 -6.32
N LEU A 110 -4.93 -14.97 -5.29
CA LEU A 110 -4.96 -15.85 -4.12
C LEU A 110 -5.90 -15.35 -3.02
N SER A 111 -6.37 -14.10 -3.10
CA SER A 111 -7.32 -13.53 -2.16
C SER A 111 -8.68 -14.20 -2.28
N VAL A 112 -9.44 -14.22 -1.18
CA VAL A 112 -10.81 -14.74 -1.15
C VAL A 112 -11.75 -13.76 -1.85
N ASP A 113 -12.53 -14.26 -2.81
CA ASP A 113 -13.64 -13.52 -3.40
C ASP A 113 -14.83 -13.53 -2.41
N PRO A 114 -15.26 -12.39 -1.86
CA PRO A 114 -16.36 -12.33 -0.91
C PRO A 114 -17.69 -12.81 -1.50
N ARG A 115 -17.84 -12.79 -2.84
CA ARG A 115 -19.05 -13.28 -3.52
C ARG A 115 -19.16 -14.81 -3.47
N THR A 116 -18.04 -15.52 -3.40
CA THR A 116 -18.00 -16.98 -3.49
C THR A 116 -17.45 -17.67 -2.24
N GLY A 117 -16.77 -16.92 -1.37
CA GLY A 117 -16.03 -17.45 -0.22
C GLY A 117 -14.80 -18.30 -0.61
N LYS A 118 -14.37 -18.27 -1.87
CA LYS A 118 -13.23 -19.05 -2.39
C LYS A 118 -12.18 -18.11 -3.02
N PRO A 119 -10.90 -18.54 -3.13
CA PRO A 119 -9.89 -17.75 -3.83
C PRO A 119 -10.28 -17.47 -5.29
N TYR A 120 -10.04 -16.26 -5.80
CA TYR A 120 -10.36 -15.87 -7.19
C TYR A 120 -9.72 -16.79 -8.23
N ARG A 121 -8.42 -17.07 -8.10
CA ARG A 121 -7.61 -17.83 -9.06
C ARG A 121 -7.80 -17.27 -10.48
N ALA A 122 -8.21 -18.13 -11.42
CA ALA A 122 -8.42 -17.77 -12.82
C ALA A 122 -9.60 -16.81 -13.04
N THR A 123 -10.46 -16.60 -12.04
CA THR A 123 -11.57 -15.63 -12.13
C THR A 123 -11.20 -14.27 -11.56
N PHE A 124 -9.92 -14.03 -11.24
CA PHE A 124 -9.46 -12.71 -10.86
C PHE A 124 -9.57 -11.77 -12.07
N PRO A 125 -10.19 -10.59 -11.92
CA PRO A 125 -10.33 -9.65 -13.02
C PRO A 125 -9.02 -9.30 -13.70
N GLN A 126 -9.05 -9.11 -15.02
CA GLN A 126 -7.88 -8.63 -15.72
C GLN A 126 -7.57 -7.18 -15.29
N ILE A 127 -6.33 -6.95 -14.85
CA ILE A 127 -5.84 -5.64 -14.42
C ILE A 127 -4.74 -5.12 -15.34
N THR A 128 -4.61 -3.81 -15.38
CA THR A 128 -3.58 -3.07 -16.13
C THR A 128 -2.70 -2.24 -15.18
N PRO A 129 -1.54 -1.73 -15.63
CA PRO A 129 -0.79 -0.73 -14.86
C PRO A 129 -1.59 0.53 -14.53
N ALA A 130 -2.55 0.92 -15.38
CA ALA A 130 -3.45 2.03 -15.09
C ALA A 130 -4.40 1.72 -13.92
N ASP A 131 -4.82 0.47 -13.78
CA ASP A 131 -5.59 0.02 -12.62
C ASP A 131 -4.78 0.09 -11.34
N GLN A 132 -3.52 -0.36 -11.40
CA GLN A 132 -2.61 -0.26 -10.26
C GLN A 132 -2.42 1.20 -9.85
N ALA A 133 -2.16 2.11 -10.79
CA ALA A 133 -2.01 3.53 -10.53
C ALA A 133 -3.28 4.15 -9.90
N ARG A 134 -4.47 3.84 -10.43
CA ARG A 134 -5.75 4.33 -9.90
C ARG A 134 -6.03 3.79 -8.50
N CYS A 135 -5.76 2.52 -8.26
CA CYS A 135 -5.86 1.89 -6.95
C CYS A 135 -4.97 2.62 -5.94
N HIS A 136 -3.68 2.83 -6.27
CA HIS A 136 -2.74 3.49 -5.37
C HIS A 136 -3.01 4.99 -5.17
N ALA A 137 -3.61 5.68 -6.14
CA ALA A 137 -4.03 7.07 -5.99
C ALA A 137 -5.24 7.22 -5.05
N ALA A 138 -5.99 6.14 -4.78
CA ALA A 138 -7.14 6.12 -3.88
C ALA A 138 -6.79 5.69 -2.44
N LEU A 139 -5.52 5.35 -2.16
CA LEU A 139 -5.01 5.02 -0.82
C LEU A 139 -4.79 6.28 0.03
#